data_AF-A0A0W7Z1F2-F1
#
_entry.id   AF-A0A0W7Z1F2-F1
#
_cell.length_a   1.000
_cell.length_b   1.000
_cell.length_c   1.000
_cell.angle_alpha   90.00
_cell.angle_beta   90.00
_cell.angle_gamma   90.00
#
_symmetry.space_group_name_H-M   'P 1'
#
loop_
_entity.id
_entity.type
_entity.pdbx_description
1 polymer ?
#
loop_
_entity_poly.entity_id
_entity_poly.type
_entity_poly.pdbx_seq_one_letter_code
_entity_poly.pdbx_strand_id
1 'polypeptide(L)'
;MSLEELPVSQNLLCFLYHSQIAPDAPVSCVADIVKTARSFNQQHDITGMLIFDGMRFAQYIEGPEQAMEGLIARITEDPRHCQVVPMLHAQLQGVRRFARWSMAYAFVDEQEPVDELAALPAQAALQHFVQMQPMLDIA
;
A
#
# COMPACT_ATOMS: atom_id res chain seq x y z
N MET A 1 -28.48 -27.43 -19.64
CA MET A 1 -28.35 -25.97 -19.47
C MET A 1 -27.56 -25.75 -18.21
N SER A 2 -26.25 -25.60 -18.36
CA SER A 2 -25.33 -25.37 -17.26
C SER A 2 -25.44 -23.90 -16.89
N LEU A 3 -25.79 -23.61 -15.64
CA LEU A 3 -25.64 -22.27 -15.08
C LEU A 3 -24.14 -22.03 -14.97
N GLU A 4 -23.58 -21.26 -15.90
CA GLU A 4 -22.26 -20.67 -15.69
C GLU A 4 -22.39 -19.78 -14.45
N GLU A 5 -21.76 -20.18 -13.35
CA GLU A 5 -21.59 -19.34 -12.18
C GLU A 5 -20.91 -18.05 -12.66
N LEU A 6 -21.69 -16.97 -12.79
CA LEU A 6 -21.16 -15.65 -13.01
C LEU A 6 -20.14 -15.40 -11.91
N PRO A 7 -18.88 -15.01 -12.22
CA PRO A 7 -17.88 -14.79 -11.20
C PRO A 7 -18.46 -13.82 -10.17
N VAL A 8 -18.44 -14.23 -8.90
CA VAL A 8 -18.76 -13.35 -7.78
C VAL A 8 -17.97 -12.07 -8.01
N SER A 9 -18.66 -10.93 -8.19
CA SER A 9 -17.98 -9.63 -8.22
C SER A 9 -17.11 -9.57 -6.97
N GLN A 10 -15.80 -9.66 -7.14
CA GLN A 10 -14.90 -9.59 -6.01
C GLN A 10 -14.97 -8.15 -5.49
N ASN A 11 -15.49 -7.98 -4.28
CA ASN A 11 -15.37 -6.72 -3.57
C ASN A 11 -13.87 -6.47 -3.34
N LEU A 12 -13.39 -5.38 -3.92
CA LEU A 12 -12.02 -4.93 -3.74
C LEU A 12 -12.02 -3.87 -2.65
N LEU A 13 -11.11 -4.00 -1.70
CA LEU A 13 -10.79 -2.96 -0.74
C LEU A 13 -9.54 -2.21 -1.18
N CYS A 14 -9.45 -0.95 -0.76
CA CYS A 14 -8.22 -0.18 -0.80
C CYS A 14 -7.91 0.42 0.57
N PHE A 15 -6.61 0.52 0.86
CA PHE A 15 -6.10 1.03 2.11
C PHE A 15 -4.88 1.92 1.85
N LEU A 16 -4.91 3.13 2.40
CA LEU A 16 -3.79 4.08 2.40
C LEU A 16 -3.46 4.40 3.85
N TYR A 17 -2.19 4.31 4.21
CA TYR A 17 -1.71 4.73 5.52
C TYR A 17 -0.31 5.34 5.40
N HIS A 18 0.10 6.02 6.48
CA HIS A 18 1.49 6.36 6.71
C HIS A 18 1.94 5.91 8.09
N SER A 19 3.25 5.73 8.26
CA SER A 19 3.89 5.31 9.52
C SER A 19 5.35 5.80 9.58
N GLN A 20 6.04 5.52 10.67
CA GLN A 20 7.46 5.81 10.86
C GLN A 20 8.26 4.53 11.02
N ILE A 21 9.47 4.46 10.47
CA ILE A 21 10.38 3.35 10.72
C ILE A 21 10.65 3.23 12.23
N ALA A 22 10.66 2.01 12.75
CA ALA A 22 10.95 1.79 14.16
C ALA A 22 12.40 2.23 14.47
N PRO A 23 12.68 2.84 15.64
CA PRO A 23 14.02 3.34 15.98
C PRO A 23 15.13 2.28 15.91
N ASP A 24 14.78 1.03 16.25
CA ASP A 24 15.71 -0.11 16.26
C ASP A 24 15.57 -1.01 15.02
N ALA A 25 14.90 -0.53 13.97
CA ALA A 25 14.75 -1.29 12.74
C ALA A 25 16.12 -1.55 12.09
N PRO A 26 16.38 -2.76 11.57
CA PRO A 26 17.63 -3.06 10.89
C PRO A 26 17.72 -2.28 9.57
N VAL A 27 18.94 -2.05 9.07
CA VAL A 27 19.17 -1.41 7.77
C VAL A 27 18.49 -2.18 6.62
N SER A 28 18.30 -3.50 6.77
CA SER A 28 17.58 -4.34 5.80
C SER A 28 16.05 -4.17 5.82
N CYS A 29 15.50 -3.46 6.82
CA CYS A 29 14.07 -3.39 7.11
C CYS A 29 13.21 -3.15 5.86
N VAL A 30 13.53 -2.12 5.09
CA VAL A 30 12.76 -1.73 3.91
C VAL A 30 12.83 -2.81 2.82
N ALA A 31 14.02 -3.35 2.58
CA ALA A 31 14.20 -4.43 1.60
C ALA A 31 13.41 -5.69 2.02
N ASP A 32 13.40 -6.01 3.31
CA ASP A 32 12.65 -7.15 3.87
C ASP A 32 11.14 -6.94 3.78
N ILE A 33 10.65 -5.71 4.03
CA ILE A 33 9.24 -5.33 3.83
C ILE A 33 8.86 -5.53 2.36
N VAL A 34 9.60 -4.93 1.42
CA VAL A 34 9.28 -4.99 -0.01
C VAL A 34 9.30 -6.43 -0.53
N LYS A 35 10.32 -7.22 -0.16
CA LYS A 35 10.42 -8.62 -0.56
C LYS A 35 9.24 -9.45 -0.04
N THR A 36 8.90 -9.29 1.24
CA THR A 36 7.78 -10.00 1.87
C THR A 36 6.45 -9.59 1.26
N ALA A 37 6.24 -8.28 1.06
CA ALA A 37 5.04 -7.73 0.45
C ALA A 37 4.85 -8.25 -0.97
N ARG A 38 5.88 -8.22 -1.84
CA ARG A 38 5.76 -8.74 -3.21
C ARG A 38 5.32 -10.19 -3.26
N SER A 39 5.93 -11.05 -2.43
CA SER A 39 5.60 -12.49 -2.40
C SER A 39 4.16 -12.72 -1.90
N PHE A 40 3.79 -12.09 -0.78
CA PHE A 40 2.44 -12.22 -0.22
C PHE A 40 1.40 -11.66 -1.19
N ASN A 41 1.61 -10.45 -1.68
CA ASN A 41 0.65 -9.74 -2.51
C ASN A 41 0.39 -10.48 -3.83
N GLN A 42 1.43 -11.05 -4.45
CA GLN A 42 1.27 -11.87 -5.65
C GLN A 42 0.42 -13.13 -5.43
N GLN A 43 0.54 -13.76 -4.25
CA GLN A 43 -0.24 -14.97 -3.91
C GLN A 43 -1.70 -14.67 -3.60
N HIS A 44 -2.02 -13.42 -3.23
CA HIS A 44 -3.33 -13.01 -2.72
C HIS A 44 -4.06 -11.99 -3.62
N ASP A 45 -3.58 -11.78 -4.85
CA ASP A 45 -4.12 -10.78 -5.80
C ASP A 45 -4.20 -9.35 -5.20
N ILE A 46 -3.18 -8.99 -4.45
CA ILE A 46 -3.01 -7.65 -3.88
C ILE A 46 -2.01 -6.89 -4.76
N THR A 47 -2.31 -5.62 -5.00
CA THR A 47 -1.44 -4.70 -5.73
C THR A 47 -1.24 -3.44 -4.91
N GLY A 48 -0.18 -2.68 -5.19
CA GLY A 48 0.07 -1.47 -4.43
C GLY A 48 1.44 -0.87 -4.64
N MET A 49 1.71 0.16 -3.83
CA MET A 49 2.94 0.93 -3.84
C MET A 49 3.33 1.30 -2.41
N LEU A 50 4.62 1.21 -2.12
CA LEU A 50 5.26 1.66 -0.90
C LEU A 50 6.23 2.79 -1.22
N ILE A 51 6.12 3.89 -0.50
CA ILE A 51 7.04 5.02 -0.53
C ILE A 51 7.78 5.06 0.79
N PHE A 52 9.09 5.30 0.74
CA PHE A 52 9.93 5.52 1.91
C PHE A 52 10.82 6.76 1.72
N ASP A 53 10.82 7.67 2.69
CA ASP A 53 11.61 8.92 2.65
C ASP A 53 12.89 8.89 3.51
N GLY A 54 13.25 7.71 4.03
CA GLY A 54 14.36 7.54 4.98
C GLY A 54 13.90 7.44 6.44
N MET A 55 12.71 7.95 6.77
CA MET A 55 12.15 7.90 8.13
C MET A 55 10.70 7.42 8.17
N ARG A 56 9.92 7.63 7.11
CA ARG A 56 8.49 7.41 7.07
C ARG A 56 8.10 6.55 5.91
N PHE A 57 7.06 5.75 6.13
CA PHE A 57 6.40 4.98 5.09
C PHE A 57 5.09 5.67 4.70
N ALA A 58 4.77 5.66 3.42
CA ALA A 58 3.41 5.83 2.92
C ALA A 58 3.10 4.65 2.00
N GLN A 59 2.01 3.93 2.27
CA GLN A 59 1.68 2.73 1.51
C GLN A 59 0.21 2.71 1.10
N TYR A 60 0.01 2.45 -0.18
CA TYR A 60 -1.28 2.12 -0.74
C TYR A 60 -1.30 0.65 -1.15
N ILE A 61 -2.36 -0.05 -0.76
CA ILE A 61 -2.65 -1.43 -1.19
C ILE A 61 -4.11 -1.56 -1.59
N GLU A 62 -4.37 -2.43 -2.56
CA GLU A 62 -5.72 -2.75 -3.04
C GLU A 62 -5.83 -4.23 -3.43
N GLY A 63 -6.97 -4.86 -3.18
CA GLY A 63 -7.16 -6.28 -3.45
C GLY A 63 -8.45 -6.84 -2.87
N PRO A 64 -8.68 -8.16 -2.98
CA PRO A 64 -9.88 -8.81 -2.45
C PRO A 64 -10.06 -8.54 -0.95
N GLU A 65 -11.27 -8.16 -0.55
CA GLU A 65 -11.63 -7.77 0.83
C GLU A 65 -11.09 -8.74 1.88
N GLN A 66 -11.33 -10.04 1.71
CA GLN A 66 -10.88 -11.08 2.65
C GLN A 66 -9.35 -11.13 2.83
N ALA A 67 -8.59 -10.92 1.75
CA ALA A 67 -7.13 -10.92 1.83
C ALA A 67 -6.59 -9.61 2.43
N MET A 68 -7.27 -8.49 2.15
CA MET A 68 -6.91 -7.16 2.63
C MET A 68 -7.08 -7.02 4.14
N GLU A 69 -8.19 -7.50 4.73
CA GLU A 69 -8.43 -7.40 6.17
C GLU A 69 -7.29 -8.03 7.00
N GLY A 70 -6.90 -9.25 6.64
CA GLY A 70 -5.81 -9.96 7.30
C GLY A 70 -4.45 -9.27 7.09
N LEU A 71 -4.21 -8.70 5.91
CA LEU A 71 -2.99 -7.95 5.63
C LEU A 71 -2.92 -6.64 6.43
N ILE A 72 -4.02 -5.88 6.50
CA ILE A 72 -4.08 -4.60 7.22
C ILE A 72 -3.80 -4.82 8.72
N ALA A 73 -4.35 -5.88 9.33
CA ALA A 73 -4.05 -6.22 10.72
C ALA A 73 -2.56 -6.50 10.92
N ARG A 74 -1.94 -7.33 10.06
CA ARG A 74 -0.51 -7.64 10.12
C ARG A 74 0.38 -6.42 9.91
N ILE A 75 -0.01 -5.53 9.00
CA ILE A 75 0.69 -4.25 8.78
C ILE A 75 0.61 -3.41 10.05
N THR A 76 -0.56 -3.28 10.66
CA THR A 76 -0.77 -2.43 11.84
C THR A 76 0.06 -2.89 13.05
N GLU A 77 0.31 -4.19 13.16
CA GLU A 77 1.07 -4.81 14.25
C GLU A 77 2.55 -5.07 13.92
N ASP A 78 3.02 -4.70 12.72
CA ASP A 78 4.39 -5.00 12.29
C ASP A 78 5.43 -4.24 13.14
N PRO A 79 6.37 -4.90 13.83
CA PRO A 79 7.32 -4.24 14.72
C PRO A 79 8.37 -3.40 14.00
N ARG A 80 8.43 -3.48 12.66
CA ARG A 80 9.40 -2.75 11.84
C ARG A 80 9.04 -1.26 11.66
N HIS A 81 7.82 -0.87 12.00
CA HIS A 81 7.37 0.52 11.97
C HIS A 81 6.48 0.83 13.19
N CYS A 82 6.19 2.11 13.39
CA CYS A 82 5.33 2.59 14.46
C CYS A 82 4.48 3.76 13.98
N GLN A 83 3.55 4.22 14.83
CA GLN A 83 2.67 5.35 14.52
C GLN A 83 1.91 5.17 13.19
N VAL A 84 1.32 3.98 13.00
CA VAL A 84 0.50 3.68 11.83
C VAL A 84 -0.78 4.51 11.88
N VAL A 85 -0.97 5.37 10.88
CA VAL A 85 -2.15 6.23 10.74
C VAL A 85 -2.89 5.89 9.44
N PRO A 86 -4.05 5.22 9.53
CA PRO A 86 -4.93 5.01 8.39
C PRO A 86 -5.45 6.35 7.84
N MET A 87 -5.30 6.55 6.54
CA MET A 87 -5.83 7.71 5.82
C MET A 87 -7.05 7.37 4.99
N LEU A 88 -7.08 6.15 4.43
CA LEU A 88 -8.19 5.62 3.65
C LEU A 88 -8.37 4.14 3.97
N HIS A 89 -9.61 3.73 4.19
CA HIS A 89 -10.03 2.34 4.20
C HIS A 89 -11.44 2.28 3.59
N ALA A 90 -11.53 1.83 2.34
CA ALA A 90 -12.78 1.91 1.58
C ALA A 90 -12.87 0.81 0.53
N GLN A 91 -14.10 0.51 0.11
CA GLN A 91 -14.36 -0.24 -1.11
C GLN A 91 -13.76 0.50 -2.31
N LEU A 92 -12.96 -0.20 -3.10
CA LEU A 92 -12.37 0.34 -4.31
C LEU A 92 -13.46 0.49 -5.37
N GLN A 93 -13.70 1.72 -5.78
CA GLN A 93 -14.60 2.04 -6.88
C GLN A 93 -13.81 2.13 -8.19
N GLY A 94 -14.20 1.34 -9.19
CA GLY A 94 -13.59 1.34 -10.52
C GLY A 94 -12.43 0.37 -10.64
N VAL A 95 -11.35 0.82 -11.28
CA VAL A 95 -10.18 -0.03 -11.59
C VAL A 95 -9.07 0.12 -10.55
N ARG A 96 -8.26 -0.94 -10.43
CA ARG A 96 -7.02 -0.96 -9.66
C ARG A 96 -6.09 0.16 -10.10
N ARG A 97 -5.56 0.95 -9.16
CA ARG A 97 -4.64 2.07 -9.42
C ARG A 97 -3.23 1.59 -9.74
N PHE A 98 -2.81 0.50 -9.12
CA PHE A 98 -1.46 -0.06 -9.25
C PHE A 98 -1.50 -1.50 -9.77
N ALA A 99 -2.44 -1.81 -10.66
CA ALA A 99 -2.75 -3.16 -11.14
C ALA A 99 -1.54 -4.00 -11.63
N ARG A 100 -0.44 -3.35 -12.03
CA ARG A 100 0.76 -4.00 -12.56
C ARG A 100 1.78 -4.41 -11.49
N TRP A 101 1.64 -3.92 -10.27
CA TRP A 101 2.66 -4.06 -9.24
C TRP A 101 2.09 -4.77 -8.02
N SER A 102 2.59 -5.99 -7.75
CA SER A 102 2.32 -6.66 -6.48
C SER A 102 2.78 -5.79 -5.30
N MET A 103 3.93 -5.11 -5.46
CA MET A 103 4.32 -3.97 -4.63
C MET A 103 5.39 -3.16 -5.37
N ALA A 104 5.02 -1.98 -5.85
CA ALA A 104 5.99 -0.98 -6.29
C ALA A 104 6.71 -0.38 -5.07
N TYR A 105 7.96 0.04 -5.24
CA TYR A 105 8.73 0.66 -4.17
C TYR A 105 9.46 1.88 -4.70
N ALA A 106 9.24 3.04 -4.07
CA ALA A 106 9.94 4.28 -4.35
C ALA A 106 10.69 4.74 -3.10
N PHE A 107 11.94 5.17 -3.28
CA PHE A 107 12.66 5.96 -2.30
C PHE A 107 12.63 7.42 -2.73
N VAL A 108 12.29 8.32 -1.82
CA VAL A 108 12.28 9.77 -2.07
C VAL A 108 13.30 10.40 -1.14
N ASP A 109 14.28 11.12 -1.68
CA ASP A 109 15.37 11.73 -0.91
C ASP A 109 14.95 13.06 -0.24
N GLU A 110 13.66 13.36 -0.26
CA GLU A 110 13.05 14.56 0.32
C GLU A 110 12.09 14.11 1.43
N GLN A 111 12.19 14.69 2.63
CA GLN A 111 11.32 14.33 3.77
C GLN A 111 9.92 14.96 3.72
N GLU A 112 9.74 15.97 2.87
CA GLU A 112 8.49 16.72 2.75
C GLU A 112 7.28 15.91 2.21
N PRO A 113 7.41 14.96 1.27
CA PRO A 113 6.25 14.36 0.60
C PRO A 113 5.31 13.58 1.51
N VAL A 114 5.83 12.90 2.54
CA VAL A 114 4.98 12.11 3.45
C VAL A 114 4.30 12.99 4.50
N ASP A 115 4.93 14.08 4.94
CA ASP A 115 4.30 15.07 5.82
C ASP A 115 3.18 15.83 5.11
N GLU A 116 3.43 16.26 3.88
CA GLU A 116 2.42 16.88 3.03
C GLU A 116 1.23 15.95 2.82
N LEU A 117 1.51 14.67 2.49
CA LEU A 117 0.48 13.64 2.39
C LEU A 117 -0.34 13.56 3.70
N ALA A 118 0.32 13.41 4.85
CA ALA A 118 -0.32 13.22 6.15
C ALA A 118 -1.24 14.38 6.56
N ALA A 119 -1.00 15.59 6.06
CA ALA A 119 -1.82 16.77 6.31
C ALA A 119 -3.11 16.84 5.46
N LEU A 120 -3.25 15.98 4.45
CA LEU A 120 -4.36 16.01 3.51
C LEU A 120 -5.55 15.14 3.96
N PRO A 121 -6.79 15.55 3.63
CA PRO A 121 -7.94 14.67 3.77
C PRO A 121 -7.82 13.44 2.85
N ALA A 122 -8.45 12.32 3.23
CA ALA A 122 -8.31 11.00 2.60
C ALA A 122 -8.28 11.00 1.06
N GLN A 123 -9.23 11.68 0.42
CA GLN A 123 -9.32 11.71 -1.03
C GLN A 123 -8.18 12.50 -1.68
N ALA A 124 -7.78 13.62 -1.07
CA ALA A 124 -6.67 14.45 -1.56
C ALA A 124 -5.33 13.75 -1.32
N ALA A 125 -5.18 13.06 -0.17
CA ALA A 125 -4.02 12.22 0.11
C ALA A 125 -3.88 11.11 -0.95
N LEU A 126 -4.95 10.39 -1.27
CA LEU A 126 -4.93 9.38 -2.33
C LEU A 126 -4.52 9.97 -3.69
N GLN A 127 -5.06 11.13 -4.05
CA GLN A 127 -4.71 11.82 -5.30
C GLN A 127 -3.24 12.22 -5.33
N HIS A 128 -2.73 12.81 -4.25
CA HIS A 128 -1.34 13.19 -4.11
C HIS A 128 -0.42 11.95 -4.18
N PHE A 129 -0.75 10.88 -3.47
CA PHE A 129 0.00 9.62 -3.50
C PHE A 129 0.08 9.01 -4.90
N VAL A 130 -1.02 9.01 -5.66
CA VAL A 130 -1.04 8.52 -7.06
C VAL A 130 -0.17 9.39 -7.97
N GLN A 131 -0.10 10.70 -7.73
CA GLN A 131 0.78 11.59 -8.50
C GLN A 131 2.28 11.34 -8.26
N MET A 132 2.65 10.62 -7.20
CA MET A 132 4.03 10.20 -6.96
C MET A 132 4.44 8.97 -7.80
N GLN A 133 3.49 8.32 -8.49
CA GLN A 133 3.73 7.18 -9.39
C GLN A 133 4.74 7.39 -10.53
N PRO A 134 4.91 8.58 -11.17
CA PRO A 134 5.82 8.76 -12.30
C PRO A 134 7.30 8.47 -11.99
N MET A 135 7.69 8.38 -10.72
CA MET A 135 9.05 7.97 -10.33
C MET A 135 9.34 6.47 -10.53
N LEU A 136 8.32 5.67 -10.91
CA LEU A 136 8.39 4.20 -10.98
C LEU A 136 8.29 3.61 -12.39
N ASP A 137 8.21 4.44 -13.44
CA ASP A 137 8.19 4.01 -14.86
C ASP A 137 9.56 3.51 -15.35
N ILE A 138 10.18 2.60 -14.59
CA ILE A 138 11.27 1.75 -15.08
C ILE A 138 10.70 0.34 -15.21
N ALA A 139 10.04 0.10 -16.35
CA ALA A 139 9.73 -1.25 -16.83
C ALA A 139 10.98 -1.90 -17.45
#